data_AF-A0A1I1S6D8-F1
#
_entry.id   AF-A0A1I1S6D8-F1
#
_cell.length_a   1.000
_cell.length_b   1.000
_cell.length_c   1.000
_cell.angle_alpha   90.00
_cell.angle_beta   90.00
_cell.angle_gamma   90.00
#
_symmetry.space_group_name_H-M   'P 1'
#
loop_
_entity.id
_entity.type
_entity.pdbx_description
1 polymer ?
#
loop_
_entity_poly.entity_id
_entity_poly.type
_entity_poly.pdbx_seq_one_letter_code
_entity_poly.pdbx_strand_id
1 'polypeptide(L)'
;MKAAVLFALALGVATPLQAADPAPAANRFAMRIAPAESFDIQGMLVERHGQGGRPLVLVPGLSSGPWVWQDLVRRLSSERAVYVVTLPGFDGRPAPTGPALDAARSALKELITARRLDKPVLIGHSLGGALAFAVAQDVPALVGGVISLDGLPVFPGTEALAPEQRPMMAAGMRRRMDAAPPDAYADQQRQYMRSQGLVDMAKADDLAALALRSDRNAVGSYMAELLAADLRPGLPKITAPVLVLVP
;
A
#
# COMPACT_ATOMS: atom_id res chain seq x y z
N MET A 1 57.86 -54.32 16.30
CA MET A 1 56.57 -54.18 16.99
C MET A 1 55.84 -52.99 16.39
N LYS A 2 54.54 -53.15 16.10
CA LYS A 2 53.72 -52.35 15.16
C LYS A 2 53.43 -50.93 15.67
N ALA A 3 53.59 -49.93 14.81
CA ALA A 3 53.05 -48.58 15.01
C ALA A 3 51.65 -48.52 14.38
N ALA A 4 50.65 -48.11 15.16
CA ALA A 4 49.28 -47.93 14.72
C ALA A 4 49.09 -46.49 14.21
N VAL A 5 48.55 -46.33 13.00
CA VAL A 5 48.08 -45.05 12.46
C VAL A 5 46.56 -45.08 12.50
N LEU A 6 45.97 -44.20 13.32
CA LEU A 6 44.53 -43.95 13.35
C LEU A 6 44.12 -43.08 12.15
N PHE A 7 43.15 -43.56 11.37
CA PHE A 7 42.41 -42.76 10.40
C PHE A 7 41.13 -42.25 11.07
N ALA A 8 41.00 -40.94 11.23
CA ALA A 8 39.76 -40.30 11.67
C ALA A 8 38.91 -39.95 10.43
N LEU A 9 37.76 -40.60 10.26
CA LEU A 9 36.74 -40.19 9.29
C LEU A 9 35.95 -39.01 9.87
N ALA A 10 36.06 -37.83 9.24
CA ALA A 10 35.16 -36.73 9.47
C ALA A 10 33.91 -36.91 8.57
N LEU A 11 32.78 -37.30 9.17
CA LEU A 11 31.47 -37.26 8.52
C LEU A 11 30.99 -35.81 8.50
N GLY A 12 31.13 -35.15 7.34
CA GLY A 12 30.52 -33.84 7.08
C GLY A 12 29.01 -33.99 6.95
N VAL A 13 28.25 -33.37 7.85
CA VAL A 13 26.80 -33.24 7.71
C VAL A 13 26.53 -32.18 6.64
N ALA A 14 26.13 -32.60 5.45
CA ALA A 14 25.66 -31.69 4.41
C ALA A 14 24.30 -31.12 4.83
N THR A 15 24.25 -29.82 5.13
CA THR A 15 22.99 -29.09 5.26
C THR A 15 22.28 -29.10 3.91
N PRO A 16 21.01 -29.51 3.83
CA PRO A 16 20.27 -29.45 2.56
C PRO A 16 20.14 -27.99 2.14
N LEU A 17 20.52 -27.69 0.89
CA LEU A 17 20.20 -26.41 0.27
C LEU A 17 18.67 -26.30 0.21
N GLN A 18 18.11 -25.41 1.01
CA GLN A 18 16.71 -25.02 0.87
C GLN A 18 16.57 -24.36 -0.51
N ALA A 19 15.65 -24.86 -1.33
CA ALA A 19 15.34 -24.22 -2.61
C ALA A 19 14.95 -22.77 -2.31
N ALA A 20 15.63 -21.81 -2.96
CA ALA A 20 15.27 -20.41 -2.84
C ALA A 20 13.81 -20.25 -3.26
N ASP A 21 13.04 -19.48 -2.48
CA ASP A 21 11.67 -19.15 -2.85
C ASP A 21 11.66 -18.55 -4.27
N PRO A 22 10.66 -18.89 -5.10
CA PRO A 22 10.55 -18.32 -6.43
C PRO A 22 10.54 -16.79 -6.33
N ALA A 23 11.28 -16.14 -7.23
CA ALA A 23 11.34 -14.69 -7.29
C ALA A 23 9.91 -14.10 -7.37
N PRO A 24 9.64 -12.98 -6.67
CA PRO A 24 8.31 -12.38 -6.67
C PRO A 24 7.87 -12.02 -8.09
N ALA A 25 6.57 -12.17 -8.36
CA ALA A 25 6.00 -11.88 -9.67
C ALA A 25 6.34 -10.45 -10.13
N ALA A 26 6.73 -10.31 -11.40
CA ALA A 26 7.02 -9.03 -12.02
C ALA A 26 5.78 -8.47 -12.73
N ASN A 27 5.61 -7.15 -12.73
CA ASN A 27 4.56 -6.51 -13.52
C ASN A 27 4.97 -6.44 -15.00
N ARG A 28 4.55 -7.42 -15.82
CA ARG A 28 4.85 -7.43 -17.26
C ARG A 28 4.07 -6.41 -18.09
N PHE A 29 3.07 -5.75 -17.51
CA PHE A 29 2.22 -4.78 -18.22
C PHE A 29 2.68 -3.34 -18.09
N ALA A 30 3.64 -3.08 -17.20
CA ALA A 30 4.16 -1.75 -17.01
C ALA A 30 5.69 -1.79 -16.90
N MET A 31 6.34 -0.99 -17.74
CA MET A 31 7.78 -0.76 -17.61
C MET A 31 8.04 0.03 -16.33
N ARG A 32 8.82 -0.56 -15.41
CA ARG A 32 9.26 0.14 -14.21
C ARG A 32 10.32 1.17 -14.58
N ILE A 33 10.07 2.43 -14.24
CA ILE A 33 11.11 3.46 -14.30
C ILE A 33 11.94 3.36 -13.02
N ALA A 34 13.26 3.36 -13.14
CA ALA A 34 14.12 3.43 -11.97
C ALA A 34 13.87 4.73 -11.19
N PRO A 35 13.68 4.68 -9.87
CA PRO A 35 13.59 5.89 -9.07
C PRO A 35 14.92 6.64 -9.07
N ALA A 36 14.85 7.97 -8.99
CA ALA A 36 16.01 8.81 -8.75
C ALA A 36 16.54 8.63 -7.31
N GLU A 37 15.67 8.23 -6.39
CA GLU A 37 15.98 8.02 -4.98
C GLU A 37 14.94 7.09 -4.35
N SER A 38 15.37 6.18 -3.49
CA SER A 38 14.50 5.32 -2.67
C SER A 38 14.91 5.37 -1.21
N PHE A 39 13.96 5.50 -0.30
CA PHE A 39 14.20 5.60 1.13
C PHE A 39 12.98 5.13 1.94
N ASP A 40 13.18 4.92 3.23
CA ASP A 40 12.16 4.46 4.17
C ASP A 40 11.68 5.59 5.10
N ILE A 41 10.38 5.67 5.33
CA ILE A 41 9.76 6.51 6.36
C ILE A 41 8.78 5.66 7.17
N GLN A 42 9.13 5.36 8.42
CA GLN A 42 8.26 4.61 9.34
C GLN A 42 7.72 3.29 8.73
N GLY A 43 8.57 2.56 8.00
CA GLY A 43 8.23 1.30 7.32
C GLY A 43 7.55 1.45 5.95
N MET A 44 7.17 2.68 5.58
CA MET A 44 6.69 3.02 4.24
C MET A 44 7.89 3.24 3.31
N LEU A 45 7.99 2.46 2.25
CA LEU A 45 8.96 2.70 1.19
C LEU A 45 8.50 3.89 0.36
N VAL A 46 9.41 4.82 0.07
CA VAL A 46 9.17 5.96 -0.79
C VAL A 46 10.15 5.95 -1.95
N GLU A 47 9.62 6.01 -3.16
CA GLU A 47 10.39 6.11 -4.40
C GLU A 47 10.13 7.47 -5.04
N ARG A 48 11.18 8.30 -5.16
CA ARG A 48 11.10 9.59 -5.84
C ARG A 48 11.55 9.45 -7.29
N HIS A 49 10.70 9.88 -8.21
CA HIS A 49 10.98 10.02 -9.63
C HIS A 49 10.94 11.49 -10.02
N GLY A 50 11.73 11.89 -11.02
CA GLY A 50 11.76 13.28 -11.47
C GLY A 50 12.24 14.27 -10.41
N GLN A 51 12.15 15.55 -10.72
CA GLN A 51 12.55 16.65 -9.84
C GLN A 51 11.80 17.93 -10.20
N GLY A 52 11.84 18.92 -9.29
CA GLY A 52 11.19 20.22 -9.51
C GLY A 52 9.67 20.15 -9.51
N GLY A 53 9.02 21.25 -9.92
CA GLY A 53 7.56 21.39 -9.92
C GLY A 53 6.92 21.24 -8.53
N ARG A 54 5.59 21.37 -8.48
CA ARG A 54 4.84 21.02 -7.27
C ARG A 54 4.87 19.49 -7.09
N PRO A 55 5.34 18.97 -5.95
CA PRO A 55 5.47 17.53 -5.76
C PRO A 55 4.13 16.81 -5.82
N LEU A 56 4.13 15.61 -6.41
CA LEU A 56 3.01 14.67 -6.34
C LEU A 56 3.35 13.55 -5.37
N VAL A 57 2.41 13.15 -4.52
CA VAL A 57 2.55 11.97 -3.66
C VAL A 57 1.46 10.97 -4.06
N LEU A 58 1.86 9.81 -4.60
CA LEU A 58 0.97 8.77 -5.11
C LEU A 58 0.79 7.68 -4.05
N VAL A 59 -0.43 7.52 -3.55
CA VAL A 59 -0.78 6.62 -2.44
C VAL A 59 -1.66 5.47 -2.95
N PRO A 60 -1.19 4.21 -2.90
CA PRO A 60 -1.88 3.07 -3.48
C PRO A 60 -3.15 2.68 -2.70
N GLY A 61 -4.00 1.89 -3.36
CA GLY A 61 -5.14 1.21 -2.72
C GLY A 61 -4.73 -0.01 -1.90
N LEU A 62 -5.72 -0.71 -1.33
CA LEU A 62 -5.50 -1.96 -0.59
C LEU A 62 -4.72 -2.99 -1.43
N SER A 63 -3.83 -3.73 -0.77
CA SER A 63 -2.98 -4.78 -1.34
C SER A 63 -2.09 -4.35 -2.51
N SER A 64 -2.01 -3.05 -2.80
CA SER A 64 -1.33 -2.54 -4.00
C SER A 64 0.07 -1.99 -3.67
N GLY A 65 0.95 -2.02 -4.66
CA GLY A 65 2.31 -1.46 -4.56
C GLY A 65 2.57 -0.37 -5.60
N PRO A 66 3.84 0.03 -5.81
CA PRO A 66 4.20 1.11 -6.74
C PRO A 66 3.91 0.76 -8.21
N TRP A 67 3.65 -0.52 -8.50
CA TRP A 67 3.34 -1.03 -9.83
C TRP A 67 2.03 -0.49 -10.43
N VAL A 68 1.10 0.04 -9.61
CA VAL A 68 -0.15 0.67 -10.11
C VAL A 68 0.07 2.08 -10.69
N TRP A 69 1.20 2.71 -10.40
CA TRP A 69 1.44 4.13 -10.70
C TRP A 69 2.37 4.38 -11.89
N GLN A 70 2.90 3.32 -12.53
CA GLN A 70 3.97 3.43 -13.52
C GLN A 70 3.61 4.32 -14.72
N ASP A 71 2.34 4.33 -15.13
CA ASP A 71 1.89 5.19 -16.23
C ASP A 71 1.87 6.67 -15.85
N LEU A 72 1.46 7.00 -14.62
CA LEU A 72 1.51 8.39 -14.11
C LEU A 72 2.96 8.83 -13.92
N VAL A 73 3.81 7.96 -13.37
CA VAL A 73 5.25 8.25 -13.21
C VAL A 73 5.87 8.55 -14.57
N ARG A 74 5.61 7.74 -15.61
CA ARG A 74 6.11 7.99 -16.98
C ARG A 74 5.71 9.35 -17.53
N ARG A 75 4.44 9.73 -17.32
CA ARG A 75 3.88 10.95 -17.91
C ARG A 75 4.31 12.23 -17.19
N LEU A 76 4.56 12.15 -15.88
CA LEU A 76 4.67 13.34 -15.04
C LEU A 76 6.09 13.57 -14.48
N SER A 77 6.93 12.54 -14.41
CA SER A 77 8.27 12.66 -13.79
C SER A 77 9.27 13.50 -14.60
N SER A 78 9.01 13.78 -15.88
CA SER A 78 9.81 14.71 -16.68
C SER A 78 9.61 16.18 -16.29
N GLU A 79 8.49 16.51 -15.65
CA GLU A 79 8.09 17.89 -15.34
C GLU A 79 8.14 18.23 -13.84
N ARG A 80 8.03 17.21 -12.98
CA ARG A 80 7.95 17.40 -11.53
C ARG A 80 8.41 16.19 -10.75
N ALA A 81 8.69 16.40 -9.47
CA ALA A 81 8.93 15.33 -8.51
C ALA A 81 7.65 14.52 -8.25
N VAL A 82 7.74 13.20 -8.38
CA VAL A 82 6.67 12.24 -8.12
C VAL A 82 7.17 11.25 -7.07
N TYR A 83 6.56 11.28 -5.90
CA TYR A 83 6.83 10.38 -4.79
C TYR A 83 5.80 9.25 -4.82
N VAL A 84 6.23 8.03 -5.10
CA VAL A 84 5.39 6.83 -5.05
C VAL A 84 5.62 6.15 -3.73
N VAL A 85 4.56 5.91 -2.95
CA VAL A 85 4.69 5.24 -1.66
C VAL A 85 4.22 3.79 -1.73
N THR A 86 4.88 2.92 -0.98
CA THR A 86 4.42 1.56 -0.69
C THR A 86 4.15 1.47 0.80
N LEU A 87 2.89 1.24 1.17
CA LEU A 87 2.45 1.27 2.56
C LEU A 87 3.04 0.08 3.37
N PRO A 88 3.23 0.24 4.68
CA PRO A 88 3.58 -0.87 5.57
C PRO A 88 2.62 -2.05 5.39
N GLY A 89 3.17 -3.26 5.24
CA GLY A 89 2.42 -4.49 4.99
C GLY A 89 2.04 -4.74 3.53
N PHE A 90 2.30 -3.82 2.60
CA PHE A 90 2.00 -4.03 1.18
C PHE A 90 3.24 -4.33 0.37
N ASP A 91 3.06 -5.11 -0.69
CA ASP A 91 4.10 -5.43 -1.68
C ASP A 91 5.46 -5.83 -1.06
N GLY A 92 5.43 -6.77 -0.11
CA GLY A 92 6.61 -7.27 0.59
C GLY A 92 7.18 -6.35 1.68
N ARG A 93 6.56 -5.20 1.97
CA ARG A 93 6.94 -4.37 3.13
C ARG A 93 6.52 -5.03 4.44
N PRO A 94 7.31 -4.88 5.52
CA PRO A 94 6.91 -5.34 6.85
C PRO A 94 5.57 -4.76 7.28
N ALA A 95 4.72 -5.57 7.90
CA ALA A 95 3.44 -5.13 8.46
C ALA A 95 3.65 -4.12 9.61
N PRO A 96 2.73 -3.17 9.82
CA PRO A 96 2.80 -2.25 10.94
C PRO A 96 2.56 -2.99 12.28
N THR A 97 3.21 -2.54 13.34
CA THR A 97 3.07 -3.13 14.69
C THR A 97 1.89 -2.56 15.49
N GLY A 98 1.17 -1.58 14.94
CA GLY A 98 0.02 -0.90 15.56
C GLY A 98 -1.12 -0.67 14.56
N PRO A 99 -2.04 0.28 14.82
CA PRO A 99 -3.12 0.59 13.89
C PRO A 99 -2.58 0.98 12.52
N ALA A 100 -2.99 0.24 11.50
CA ALA A 100 -2.42 0.30 10.17
C ALA A 100 -2.69 1.64 9.48
N LEU A 101 -3.92 2.17 9.58
CA LEU A 101 -4.27 3.47 9.02
C LEU A 101 -3.51 4.61 9.68
N ASP A 102 -3.35 4.57 11.00
CA ASP A 102 -2.65 5.62 11.73
C ASP A 102 -1.14 5.60 11.40
N ALA A 103 -0.56 4.40 11.28
CA ALA A 103 0.83 4.24 10.84
C ALA A 103 1.06 4.82 9.43
N ALA A 104 0.21 4.48 8.46
CA ALA A 104 0.28 5.03 7.10
C ALA A 104 0.07 6.55 7.07
N ARG A 105 -0.93 7.05 7.82
CA ARG A 105 -1.21 8.49 7.93
C ARG A 105 -0.04 9.25 8.54
N SER A 106 0.57 8.70 9.59
CA SER A 106 1.77 9.27 10.23
C SER A 106 2.95 9.31 9.27
N ALA A 107 3.23 8.20 8.56
CA ALA A 107 4.31 8.12 7.59
C ALA A 107 4.13 9.12 6.44
N LEU A 108 2.91 9.33 5.95
CA LEU A 108 2.62 10.33 4.91
C LEU A 108 2.86 11.76 5.39
N LYS A 109 2.44 12.09 6.62
CA LYS A 109 2.73 13.41 7.22
C LYS A 109 4.23 13.62 7.37
N GLU A 110 4.94 12.60 7.87
CA GLU A 110 6.39 12.64 8.04
C GLU A 110 7.11 12.78 6.70
N LEU A 111 6.63 12.15 5.63
CA LEU A 111 7.16 12.37 4.29
C LEU A 111 7.10 13.85 3.88
N ILE A 112 5.94 14.50 4.10
CA ILE A 112 5.76 15.91 3.74
C ILE A 112 6.70 16.80 4.54
N THR A 113 6.80 16.60 5.86
CA THR A 113 7.60 17.43 6.75
C THR A 113 9.10 17.18 6.61
N ALA A 114 9.55 15.93 6.66
CA ALA A 114 10.97 15.55 6.62
C ALA A 114 11.61 15.91 5.27
N ARG A 115 10.86 15.77 4.16
CA ARG A 115 11.32 16.15 2.82
C ARG A 115 11.01 17.59 2.45
N ARG A 116 10.40 18.36 3.36
CA ARG A 116 10.01 19.76 3.18
C ARG A 116 9.28 19.97 1.85
N LEU A 117 8.32 19.10 1.56
CA LEU A 117 7.57 19.18 0.31
C LEU A 117 6.71 20.46 0.33
N ASP A 118 6.97 21.35 -0.62
CA ASP A 118 6.20 22.60 -0.74
C ASP A 118 4.82 22.33 -1.35
N LYS A 119 3.81 22.29 -0.48
CA LYS A 119 2.39 22.09 -0.83
C LYS A 119 2.17 20.96 -1.84
N PRO A 120 2.57 19.71 -1.54
CA PRO A 120 2.36 18.58 -2.43
C PRO A 120 0.88 18.36 -2.74
N VAL A 121 0.62 17.80 -3.92
CA VAL A 121 -0.69 17.24 -4.27
C VAL A 121 -0.69 15.76 -3.88
N LEU A 122 -1.63 15.36 -3.03
CA LEU A 122 -1.83 13.96 -2.65
C LEU A 122 -2.79 13.32 -3.63
N ILE A 123 -2.33 12.28 -4.34
CA ILE A 123 -3.12 11.52 -5.30
C ILE A 123 -3.28 10.11 -4.74
N GLY A 124 -4.50 9.74 -4.38
CA GLY A 124 -4.77 8.50 -3.67
C GLY A 124 -5.82 7.65 -4.37
N HIS A 125 -5.55 6.34 -4.53
CA HIS A 125 -6.54 5.39 -5.01
C HIS A 125 -7.21 4.64 -3.84
N SER A 126 -8.54 4.62 -3.78
CA SER A 126 -9.31 3.89 -2.76
C SER A 126 -8.84 4.21 -1.34
N LEU A 127 -8.22 3.25 -0.63
CA LEU A 127 -7.53 3.46 0.65
C LEU A 127 -6.63 4.71 0.65
N GLY A 128 -5.84 4.88 -0.41
CA GLY A 128 -4.96 6.03 -0.57
C GLY A 128 -5.71 7.36 -0.65
N GLY A 129 -6.92 7.37 -1.22
CA GLY A 129 -7.79 8.54 -1.25
C GLY A 129 -8.31 8.91 0.14
N ALA A 130 -8.74 7.91 0.92
CA ALA A 130 -9.10 8.11 2.32
C ALA A 130 -7.93 8.63 3.16
N LEU A 131 -6.72 8.08 2.96
CA LEU A 131 -5.49 8.59 3.59
C LEU A 131 -5.17 10.02 3.16
N ALA A 132 -5.35 10.36 1.88
CA ALA A 132 -5.14 11.73 1.40
C ALA A 132 -6.09 12.73 2.06
N PHE A 133 -7.37 12.39 2.22
CA PHE A 133 -8.30 13.20 3.00
C PHE A 133 -7.84 13.34 4.45
N ALA A 134 -7.49 12.24 5.11
CA ALA A 134 -7.07 12.26 6.51
C ALA A 134 -5.82 13.13 6.74
N VAL A 135 -4.81 13.02 5.87
CA VAL A 135 -3.61 13.86 5.94
C VAL A 135 -3.95 15.33 5.70
N ALA A 136 -4.81 15.64 4.71
CA ALA A 136 -5.23 17.01 4.44
C ALA A 136 -6.05 17.64 5.57
N GLN A 137 -6.74 16.84 6.39
CA GLN A 137 -7.43 17.30 7.61
C GLN A 137 -6.46 17.56 8.76
N ASP A 138 -5.41 16.73 8.89
CA ASP A 138 -4.42 16.83 9.95
C ASP A 138 -3.45 18.02 9.74
N VAL A 139 -3.02 18.25 8.49
CA VAL A 139 -2.01 19.25 8.13
C VAL A 139 -2.45 20.13 6.95
N PRO A 140 -3.60 20.84 7.05
CA PRO A 140 -4.22 21.53 5.92
C PRO A 140 -3.33 22.62 5.28
N ALA A 141 -2.46 23.26 6.06
CA ALA A 141 -1.54 24.27 5.55
C ALA A 141 -0.39 23.70 4.69
N LEU A 142 -0.09 22.40 4.84
CA LEU A 142 1.00 21.73 4.16
C LEU A 142 0.57 21.05 2.85
N VAL A 143 -0.73 20.87 2.60
CA VAL A 143 -1.24 20.18 1.41
C VAL A 143 -1.65 21.19 0.34
N GLY A 144 -1.20 20.97 -0.90
CA GLY A 144 -1.52 21.84 -2.04
C GLY A 144 -2.69 21.38 -2.90
N GLY A 145 -3.15 20.15 -2.70
CA GLY A 145 -4.35 19.59 -3.33
C GLY A 145 -4.56 18.12 -2.97
N VAL A 146 -5.79 17.64 -3.12
CA VAL A 146 -6.15 16.23 -2.98
C VAL A 146 -6.83 15.78 -4.28
N ILE A 147 -6.34 14.69 -4.86
CA ILE A 147 -7.01 13.97 -5.95
C ILE A 147 -7.34 12.57 -5.42
N SER A 148 -8.62 12.32 -5.18
CA SER A 148 -9.10 11.01 -4.77
C SER A 148 -9.62 10.24 -5.98
N LEU A 149 -9.04 9.07 -6.25
CA LEU A 149 -9.48 8.13 -7.27
C LEU A 149 -10.23 7.00 -6.56
N ASP A 150 -11.56 6.99 -6.66
CA ASP A 150 -12.42 5.99 -6.04
C ASP A 150 -12.20 5.82 -4.51
N GLY A 151 -11.72 6.88 -3.85
CA GLY A 151 -11.56 6.95 -2.40
C GLY A 151 -12.61 7.90 -1.81
N LEU A 152 -13.33 7.45 -0.80
CA LEU A 152 -14.35 8.24 -0.12
C LEU A 152 -13.96 8.54 1.34
N PRO A 153 -14.44 9.66 1.92
CA PRO A 153 -14.19 10.00 3.31
C PRO A 153 -14.97 9.12 4.31
N VAL A 154 -15.73 8.15 3.82
CA VAL A 154 -16.47 7.15 4.59
C VAL A 154 -16.54 5.87 3.75
N PHE A 155 -16.48 4.71 4.38
CA PHE A 155 -16.55 3.45 3.66
C PHE A 155 -17.95 3.24 3.03
N PRO A 156 -18.04 2.86 1.74
CA PRO A 156 -19.32 2.65 1.06
C PRO A 156 -20.24 1.68 1.82
N GLY A 157 -21.51 2.04 1.98
CA GLY A 157 -22.50 1.24 2.71
C GLY A 157 -22.45 1.44 4.24
N THR A 158 -21.61 2.33 4.75
CA THR A 158 -21.55 2.70 6.18
C THR A 158 -22.04 4.12 6.46
N GLU A 159 -22.58 4.83 5.46
CA GLU A 159 -22.90 6.25 5.51
C GLU A 159 -23.93 6.58 6.59
N ALA A 160 -24.89 5.69 6.79
CA ALA A 160 -25.98 5.79 7.76
C ALA A 160 -25.68 5.07 9.09
N LEU A 161 -24.54 4.40 9.23
CA LEU A 161 -24.17 3.74 10.48
C LEU A 161 -23.79 4.78 11.54
N ALA A 162 -24.34 4.61 12.74
CA ALA A 162 -23.98 5.41 13.90
C ALA A 162 -22.51 5.12 14.28
N PRO A 163 -21.77 6.11 14.83
CA PRO A 163 -20.35 5.96 15.18
C PRO A 163 -20.04 4.71 16.02
N GLU A 164 -20.91 4.37 16.97
CA GLU A 164 -20.79 3.22 17.86
C GLU A 164 -20.97 1.87 17.17
N GLN A 165 -21.61 1.82 15.99
CA GLN A 165 -21.85 0.59 15.24
C GLN A 165 -20.66 0.21 14.35
N ARG A 166 -19.85 1.20 13.94
CA ARG A 166 -18.74 1.03 13.00
C ARG A 166 -17.64 0.10 13.54
N PRO A 167 -17.18 0.22 14.80
CA PRO A 167 -16.18 -0.70 15.36
C PRO A 167 -16.65 -2.16 15.38
N MET A 168 -17.94 -2.40 15.65
CA MET A 168 -18.50 -3.75 15.66
C MET A 168 -18.49 -4.37 14.27
N MET A 169 -18.88 -3.60 13.24
CA MET A 169 -18.84 -4.06 11.86
C MET A 169 -17.41 -4.29 11.38
N ALA A 170 -16.49 -3.40 11.75
CA ALA A 170 -15.06 -3.52 11.43
C ALA A 170 -14.45 -4.79 12.05
N ALA A 171 -14.73 -5.06 13.33
CA ALA A 171 -14.30 -6.28 14.00
C ALA A 171 -14.90 -7.54 13.36
N GLY A 172 -16.14 -7.48 12.88
CA GLY A 172 -16.78 -8.54 12.12
C GLY A 172 -16.07 -8.81 10.78
N MET A 173 -15.76 -7.76 10.03
CA MET A 173 -15.00 -7.87 8.78
C MET A 173 -13.61 -8.46 9.04
N ARG A 174 -12.91 -7.97 10.07
CA ARG A 174 -11.58 -8.45 10.45
C ARG A 174 -11.60 -9.96 10.73
N ARG A 175 -12.52 -10.43 11.57
CA ARG A 175 -12.66 -11.86 11.87
C ARG A 175 -12.90 -12.71 10.63
N ARG A 176 -13.73 -12.24 9.68
CA ARG A 176 -13.98 -12.95 8.42
C ARG A 176 -12.72 -13.06 7.56
N MET A 177 -11.93 -12.00 7.48
CA MET A 177 -10.67 -11.99 6.72
C MET A 177 -9.61 -12.88 7.37
N ASP A 178 -9.48 -12.82 8.70
CA ASP A 178 -8.52 -13.65 9.45
C ASP A 178 -8.86 -15.15 9.35
N ALA A 179 -10.15 -15.49 9.31
CA ALA A 179 -10.62 -16.87 9.19
C ALA A 179 -10.48 -17.46 7.77
N ALA A 180 -10.22 -16.64 6.74
CA ALA A 180 -10.10 -17.12 5.38
C ALA A 180 -8.80 -17.93 5.20
N PRO A 181 -8.86 -19.19 4.70
CA PRO A 181 -7.66 -19.94 4.34
C PRO A 181 -6.83 -19.20 3.27
N PRO A 182 -5.49 -19.36 3.23
CA PRO A 182 -4.64 -18.66 2.26
C PRO A 182 -5.08 -18.84 0.80
N ASP A 183 -5.44 -20.06 0.40
CA ASP A 183 -5.88 -20.35 -0.97
C ASP A 183 -7.21 -19.66 -1.29
N ALA A 184 -8.15 -19.67 -0.33
CA ALA A 184 -9.43 -18.97 -0.47
C ALA A 184 -9.24 -17.45 -0.59
N TYR A 185 -8.30 -16.87 0.15
CA TYR A 185 -7.93 -15.46 0.01
C TYR A 185 -7.33 -15.18 -1.37
N ALA A 186 -6.46 -16.05 -1.88
CA ALA A 186 -5.88 -15.92 -3.21
C ALA A 186 -6.94 -16.00 -4.32
N ASP A 187 -7.89 -16.93 -4.22
CA ASP A 187 -9.03 -17.03 -5.12
C ASP A 187 -9.93 -15.79 -5.05
N GLN A 188 -10.19 -15.28 -3.85
CA GLN A 188 -10.95 -14.05 -3.66
C GLN A 188 -10.26 -12.85 -4.33
N GLN A 189 -8.93 -12.71 -4.19
CA GLN A 189 -8.19 -11.64 -4.86
C GLN A 189 -8.26 -11.76 -6.39
N ARG A 190 -8.10 -12.96 -6.94
CA ARG A 190 -8.27 -13.20 -8.39
C ARG A 190 -9.67 -12.84 -8.86
N GLN A 191 -10.70 -13.28 -8.14
CA GLN A 191 -12.08 -12.99 -8.48
C GLN A 191 -12.39 -11.50 -8.39
N TYR A 192 -11.85 -10.79 -7.40
CA TYR A 192 -11.97 -9.35 -7.28
C TYR A 192 -11.37 -8.64 -8.51
N MET A 193 -10.14 -8.99 -8.90
CA MET A 193 -9.49 -8.41 -10.09
C MET A 193 -10.28 -8.67 -11.38
N ARG A 194 -10.93 -9.83 -11.50
CA ARG A 194 -11.75 -10.22 -12.66
C ARG A 194 -13.16 -9.63 -12.71
N SER A 195 -13.66 -9.03 -11.62
CA SER A 195 -15.04 -8.57 -11.56
C SER A 195 -15.18 -7.08 -11.26
N GLN A 196 -14.24 -6.52 -10.50
CA GLN A 196 -14.33 -5.16 -9.99
C GLN A 196 -13.00 -4.40 -10.10
N GLY A 197 -11.87 -5.09 -9.88
CA GLY A 197 -10.58 -4.43 -9.71
C GLY A 197 -9.93 -3.92 -11.00
N LEU A 198 -10.37 -4.38 -12.17
CA LEU A 198 -9.77 -4.01 -13.46
C LEU A 198 -10.83 -3.76 -14.52
N VAL A 199 -10.44 -3.02 -15.56
CA VAL A 199 -11.20 -2.94 -16.83
C VAL A 199 -10.69 -3.98 -17.82
N ASP A 200 -9.37 -4.14 -17.90
CA ASP A 200 -8.72 -5.12 -18.77
C ASP A 200 -8.53 -6.45 -18.03
N MET A 201 -9.47 -7.36 -18.28
CA MET A 201 -9.50 -8.69 -17.65
C MET A 201 -8.31 -9.56 -18.02
N ALA A 202 -7.63 -9.29 -19.15
CA ALA A 202 -6.44 -10.04 -19.55
C ALA A 202 -5.28 -9.87 -18.57
N LYS A 203 -5.33 -8.84 -17.70
CA LYS A 203 -4.32 -8.55 -16.69
C LYS A 203 -4.65 -9.12 -15.31
N ALA A 204 -5.85 -9.67 -15.11
CA ALA A 204 -6.37 -9.96 -13.78
C ALA A 204 -5.51 -10.94 -12.97
N ASP A 205 -5.05 -12.02 -13.59
CA ASP A 205 -4.30 -13.05 -12.86
C ASP A 205 -2.90 -12.57 -12.46
N ASP A 206 -2.21 -11.86 -13.35
CA ASP A 206 -0.89 -11.31 -13.06
C ASP A 206 -0.97 -10.20 -11.99
N LEU A 207 -1.95 -9.30 -12.09
CA LEU A 207 -2.12 -8.22 -11.11
C LEU A 207 -2.63 -8.75 -9.76
N ALA A 208 -3.42 -9.83 -9.76
CA ALA A 208 -3.76 -10.55 -8.53
C ALA A 208 -2.50 -11.15 -7.88
N ALA A 209 -1.59 -11.74 -8.67
CA ALA A 209 -0.32 -12.25 -8.15
C ALA A 209 0.54 -11.14 -7.53
N LEU A 210 0.56 -9.93 -8.12
CA LEU A 210 1.23 -8.78 -7.51
C LEU A 210 0.58 -8.34 -6.21
N ALA A 211 -0.75 -8.34 -6.14
CA ALA A 211 -1.50 -7.96 -4.95
C ALA A 211 -1.28 -8.94 -3.80
N LEU A 212 -1.11 -10.23 -4.11
CA LEU A 212 -0.81 -11.29 -3.14
C LEU A 212 0.58 -11.20 -2.50
N ARG A 213 1.44 -10.28 -2.96
CA ARG A 213 2.71 -9.94 -2.27
C ARG A 213 2.48 -9.12 -0.99
N SER A 214 1.27 -8.61 -0.79
CA SER A 214 0.91 -7.88 0.42
C SER A 214 0.54 -8.84 1.55
N ASP A 215 0.93 -8.48 2.77
CA ASP A 215 0.60 -9.24 3.97
C ASP A 215 -0.92 -9.22 4.22
N ARG A 216 -1.52 -10.40 4.22
CA ARG A 216 -2.98 -10.56 4.38
C ARG A 216 -3.50 -9.96 5.69
N ASN A 217 -2.75 -10.09 6.78
CA ASN A 217 -3.19 -9.59 8.08
C ASN A 217 -3.15 -8.06 8.11
N ALA A 218 -2.12 -7.45 7.52
CA ALA A 218 -2.04 -6.00 7.34
C ALA A 218 -3.19 -5.49 6.46
N VAL A 219 -3.49 -6.16 5.34
CA VAL A 219 -4.64 -5.83 4.48
C VAL A 219 -5.95 -5.89 5.28
N GLY A 220 -6.11 -6.91 6.13
CA GLY A 220 -7.24 -7.04 7.05
C GLY A 220 -7.34 -5.91 8.07
N SER A 221 -6.21 -5.47 8.65
CA SER A 221 -6.14 -4.30 9.54
C SER A 221 -6.60 -3.03 8.81
N TYR A 222 -6.02 -2.70 7.65
CA TYR A 222 -6.41 -1.52 6.88
C TYR A 222 -7.89 -1.54 6.49
N MET A 223 -8.41 -2.68 6.03
CA MET A 223 -9.82 -2.81 5.65
C MET A 223 -10.75 -2.56 6.84
N ALA A 224 -10.46 -3.19 7.99
CA ALA A 224 -11.29 -3.03 9.18
C ALA A 224 -11.25 -1.58 9.70
N GLU A 225 -10.05 -0.98 9.78
CA GLU A 225 -9.89 0.40 10.25
C GLU A 225 -10.54 1.40 9.29
N LEU A 226 -10.47 1.16 7.97
CA LEU A 226 -11.13 2.00 6.97
C LEU A 226 -12.66 1.92 7.08
N LEU A 227 -13.20 0.72 7.31
CA LEU A 227 -14.62 0.54 7.57
C LEU A 227 -15.06 1.27 8.84
N ALA A 228 -14.22 1.25 9.87
CA ALA A 228 -14.51 1.95 11.13
C ALA A 228 -14.49 3.48 11.00
N ALA A 229 -13.70 4.03 10.06
CA ALA A 229 -13.43 5.45 9.97
C ALA A 229 -14.59 6.28 9.38
N ASP A 230 -14.83 7.47 9.95
CA ASP A 230 -15.64 8.53 9.36
C ASP A 230 -14.83 9.83 9.28
N LEU A 231 -14.36 10.18 8.09
CA LEU A 231 -13.61 11.40 7.84
C LEU A 231 -14.52 12.58 7.48
N ARG A 232 -15.83 12.38 7.30
CA ARG A 232 -16.77 13.44 6.90
C ARG A 232 -16.78 14.63 7.86
N PRO A 233 -16.78 14.46 9.20
CA PRO A 233 -16.78 15.59 10.13
C PRO A 233 -15.55 16.48 10.02
N GLY A 234 -14.43 15.95 9.52
CA GLY A 234 -13.19 16.69 9.35
C GLY A 234 -13.05 17.38 7.99
N LEU A 235 -13.92 17.11 7.01
CA LEU A 235 -13.83 17.71 5.67
C LEU A 235 -13.73 19.25 5.67
N PRO A 236 -14.45 20.01 6.54
CA PRO A 236 -14.31 21.47 6.60
C PRO A 236 -12.90 21.97 6.97
N LYS A 237 -12.03 21.10 7.51
CA LYS A 237 -10.64 21.45 7.81
C LYS A 237 -9.75 21.48 6.56
N ILE A 238 -10.16 20.81 5.47
CA ILE A 238 -9.38 20.74 4.24
C ILE A 238 -9.52 22.08 3.51
N THR A 239 -8.41 22.81 3.40
CA THR A 239 -8.36 24.13 2.73
C THR A 239 -7.84 24.06 1.29
N ALA A 240 -7.18 22.96 0.93
CA ALA A 240 -6.66 22.73 -0.41
C ALA A 240 -7.77 22.34 -1.39
N PRO A 241 -7.62 22.60 -2.70
CA PRO A 241 -8.55 22.11 -3.72
C PRO A 241 -8.65 20.58 -3.69
N VAL A 242 -9.88 20.07 -3.82
CA VAL A 242 -10.17 18.64 -3.84
C VAL A 242 -10.80 18.29 -5.19
N LEU A 243 -10.24 17.29 -5.87
CA LEU A 243 -10.86 16.61 -7.00
C LEU A 243 -11.18 15.17 -6.59
N VAL A 244 -12.44 14.77 -6.78
CA VAL A 244 -12.88 13.39 -6.55
C VAL A 244 -13.27 12.80 -7.89
N LEU A 245 -12.63 11.70 -8.27
CA LEU A 245 -12.93 10.92 -9.46
C LEU A 245 -13.55 9.60 -8.98
N VAL A 246 -14.85 9.44 -9.22
CA VAL A 246 -15.59 8.20 -8.96
C VAL A 246 -16.11 7.66 -10.30
N PRO A 247 -16.06 6.33 -10.53
CA PRO A 247 -16.61 5.71 -11.73
C PRO A 247 -18.14 5.80 -11.81
#